data_AF-A0A2E9MUU4-F1
#
_entry.id   AF-A0A2E9MUU4-F1
#
_cell.length_a   1.000
_cell.length_b   1.000
_cell.length_c   1.000
_cell.angle_alpha   90.00
_cell.angle_beta   90.00
_cell.angle_gamma   90.00
#
_symmetry.space_group_name_H-M   'P 1'
#
loop_
_entity.id
_entity.type
_entity.pdbx_description
1 polymer ?
#
loop_
_entity_poly.entity_id
_entity_poly.type
_entity_poly.pdbx_seq_one_letter_code
_entity_poly.pdbx_strand_id
1 'polypeptide(L)'
;MKISAVNEVVSLIANIGVIGSIVFLGLEMQQNTEMMQSQTRNSIVENQLSFYERAIENNDFAIVIAEMRLDPDSYPIGTPESFQYALFMASQQRMWENEFYQYQKGLFDPDEFKARTNLWRRSISFEANL
;
A
#
# COMPACT_ATOMS: atom_id res chain seq x y z
N MET A 1 -47.58 -43.25 0.03
CA MET A 1 -47.52 -42.15 -0.96
C MET A 1 -47.23 -40.77 -0.37
N LYS A 2 -47.77 -40.37 0.81
CA LYS A 2 -47.60 -38.99 1.32
C LYS A 2 -46.20 -38.63 1.86
N ILE A 3 -45.46 -39.58 2.43
CA ILE A 3 -44.15 -39.33 3.05
C ILE A 3 -43.04 -39.08 2.00
N SER A 4 -43.11 -39.75 0.84
CA SER A 4 -42.13 -39.58 -0.24
C SER A 4 -42.12 -38.16 -0.79
N ALA A 5 -43.31 -37.60 -1.07
CA ALA A 5 -43.46 -36.25 -1.58
C ALA A 5 -42.97 -35.19 -0.56
N VAL A 6 -43.17 -35.43 0.74
CA VAL A 6 -42.66 -34.54 1.80
C VAL A 6 -41.13 -34.59 1.85
N ASN A 7 -40.51 -35.77 1.76
CA ASN A 7 -39.06 -35.89 1.73
C ASN A 7 -38.44 -35.24 0.49
N GLU A 8 -39.07 -35.35 -0.68
CA GLU A 8 -38.62 -34.69 -1.90
C GLU A 8 -38.68 -33.16 -1.78
N VAL A 9 -39.75 -32.60 -1.22
CA VAL A 9 -39.87 -31.15 -0.99
C VAL A 9 -38.84 -30.67 0.03
N VAL A 10 -38.63 -31.40 1.12
CA VAL A 10 -37.62 -31.08 2.13
C VAL A 10 -36.21 -31.13 1.53
N SER A 11 -35.92 -32.15 0.73
CA SER A 11 -34.63 -32.28 0.03
C SER A 11 -34.41 -31.15 -0.98
N LEU A 12 -35.46 -30.76 -1.72
CA LEU A 12 -35.40 -29.63 -2.66
C LEU A 12 -35.10 -28.32 -1.92
N ILE A 13 -35.80 -28.03 -0.83
CA ILE A 13 -35.57 -26.83 -0.01
C ILE A 13 -34.17 -26.84 0.58
N ALA A 14 -33.70 -27.99 1.09
CA ALA A 14 -32.35 -28.13 1.61
C ALA A 14 -31.29 -27.84 0.54
N ASN A 15 -31.46 -28.39 -0.66
CA ASN A 15 -30.53 -28.15 -1.78
C ASN A 15 -30.52 -26.67 -2.21
N ILE A 16 -31.70 -26.03 -2.28
CA ILE A 16 -31.80 -24.59 -2.57
C ILE A 16 -31.13 -23.78 -1.45
N GLY A 17 -31.32 -24.16 -0.19
CA GLY A 17 -30.67 -23.51 0.96
C GLY A 17 -29.15 -23.61 0.91
N VAL A 18 -28.60 -24.77 0.53
CA VAL A 18 -27.16 -24.96 0.34
C VAL A 18 -26.63 -24.08 -0.79
N ILE A 19 -27.31 -24.07 -1.95
CA ILE A 19 -26.91 -23.22 -3.09
C ILE A 19 -26.96 -21.74 -2.69
N GLY A 20 -28.04 -21.31 -2.02
CA GLY A 20 -28.18 -19.93 -1.52
C GLY A 20 -27.07 -19.54 -0.55
N SER A 21 -26.69 -20.45 0.35
CA SER A 21 -25.59 -20.25 1.31
C SER A 21 -24.24 -20.09 0.60
N ILE A 22 -23.96 -20.89 -0.43
CA ILE A 22 -22.73 -20.80 -1.22
C ILE A 22 -22.65 -19.47 -1.97
N VAL A 23 -23.76 -19.04 -2.59
CA VAL A 23 -23.83 -17.75 -3.28
C VAL A 23 -23.59 -16.59 -2.30
N PHE A 24 -24.24 -16.63 -1.14
CA PHE A 24 -24.07 -15.61 -0.10
C PHE A 24 -22.62 -15.54 0.39
N LEU A 25 -22.00 -16.69 0.66
CA LEU A 25 -20.59 -16.77 1.06
C LEU A 25 -19.67 -16.15 -0.01
N GLY A 26 -19.92 -16.43 -1.29
CA GLY A 26 -19.15 -15.85 -2.40
C GLY A 26 -19.23 -14.32 -2.43
N LEU A 27 -20.44 -13.77 -2.24
CA LEU A 27 -20.67 -12.32 -2.15
C LEU A 27 -19.96 -11.70 -0.94
N GLU A 28 -20.05 -12.34 0.23
CA GLU A 28 -19.40 -11.87 1.45
C GLU A 28 -17.87 -11.88 1.32
N MET A 29 -17.30 -12.92 0.70
CA MET A 29 -15.86 -12.99 0.41
C MET A 29 -15.41 -11.88 -0.55
N GLN A 30 -16.22 -11.54 -1.56
CA GLN A 30 -15.92 -10.45 -2.47
C GLN A 30 -15.93 -9.10 -1.73
N GLN A 31 -16.99 -8.82 -0.96
CA GLN A 31 -17.09 -7.59 -0.16
C GLN A 31 -15.96 -7.47 0.86
N ASN A 32 -15.59 -8.58 1.51
CA ASN A 32 -14.47 -8.62 2.44
C ASN A 32 -13.14 -8.30 1.73
N THR A 33 -12.94 -8.85 0.53
CA THR A 33 -11.74 -8.58 -0.28
C THR A 33 -11.64 -7.10 -0.64
N GLU A 34 -12.73 -6.49 -1.12
CA GLU A 34 -12.78 -5.07 -1.46
C GLU A 34 -12.52 -4.18 -0.22
N MET A 35 -13.11 -4.53 0.92
CA MET A 35 -12.87 -3.85 2.20
C MET A 35 -11.41 -3.93 2.63
N MET A 36 -10.81 -5.11 2.57
CA MET A 36 -9.41 -5.34 2.93
C MET A 36 -8.44 -4.56 2.03
N GLN A 37 -8.72 -4.51 0.72
CA GLN A 37 -7.94 -3.70 -0.22
C GLN A 37 -8.03 -2.21 0.12
N SER A 38 -9.23 -1.71 0.43
CA SER A 38 -9.45 -0.31 0.83
C SER A 38 -8.70 0.04 2.13
N GLN A 39 -8.79 -0.81 3.15
CA GLN A 39 -8.06 -0.64 4.41
C GLN A 39 -6.55 -0.65 4.18
N THR A 40 -6.05 -1.55 3.34
CA THR A 40 -4.63 -1.63 2.97
C THR A 40 -4.19 -0.35 2.26
N ARG A 41 -4.97 0.15 1.30
CA ARG A 41 -4.69 1.43 0.62
C ARG A 41 -4.66 2.59 1.62
N ASN A 42 -5.63 2.70 2.53
CA ASN A 42 -5.67 3.75 3.54
C ASN A 42 -4.45 3.70 4.45
N SER A 43 -4.08 2.53 4.96
CA SER A 43 -2.91 2.39 5.82
C SER A 43 -1.61 2.78 5.10
N ILE A 44 -1.47 2.46 3.81
CA ILE A 44 -0.31 2.90 3.01
C ILE A 44 -0.27 4.43 2.93
N VAL A 45 -1.41 5.07 2.63
CA VAL A 45 -1.50 6.53 2.53
C VAL A 45 -1.21 7.21 3.87
N GLU A 46 -1.77 6.72 4.97
CA GLU A 46 -1.52 7.25 6.31
C GLU A 46 -0.04 7.16 6.69
N ASN A 47 0.60 6.02 6.42
CA ASN A 47 2.04 5.86 6.66
C ASN A 47 2.86 6.85 5.84
N GLN A 48 2.51 7.07 4.56
CA GLN A 48 3.18 8.05 3.70
C GLN A 48 2.97 9.49 4.19
N LEU A 49 1.74 9.85 4.58
CA LEU A 49 1.44 11.18 5.12
C LEU A 49 2.21 11.45 6.41
N SER A 50 2.25 10.48 7.34
CA SER A 50 3.02 10.61 8.59
C SER A 50 4.51 10.85 8.35
N PHE A 51 5.05 10.31 7.25
CA PHE A 51 6.42 10.55 6.85
C PHE A 51 6.61 11.98 6.32
N TYR A 52 5.71 12.46 5.46
CA TYR A 52 5.76 13.84 4.96
C TYR A 52 5.55 14.87 6.06
N GLU A 53 4.66 14.62 7.02
CA GLU A 53 4.42 15.49 8.17
C GLU A 53 5.70 15.76 8.95
N ARG A 54 6.54 14.73 9.19
CA ARG A 54 7.84 14.92 9.84
C ARG A 54 8.77 15.85 9.08
N ALA A 55 8.73 15.81 7.75
CA ALA A 55 9.51 16.70 6.90
C ALA A 55 8.93 18.13 6.84
N ILE A 56 7.62 18.28 7.03
CA ILE A 56 6.93 19.57 7.05
C ILE A 56 7.12 20.27 8.40
N GLU A 57 7.05 19.53 9.51
CA GLU A 57 7.08 20.08 10.87
C GLU A 57 8.51 20.37 11.36
N ASN A 58 9.53 19.70 10.82
CA ASN A 58 10.91 19.88 11.21
C ASN A 58 11.71 20.67 10.17
N ASN A 59 11.87 21.98 10.41
CA ASN A 59 12.59 22.88 9.52
C ASN A 59 14.07 22.50 9.35
N ASP A 60 14.75 22.12 10.44
CA ASP A 60 16.16 21.72 10.39
C ASP A 60 16.36 20.50 9.48
N PHE A 61 15.46 19.52 9.57
CA PHE A 61 15.49 18.36 8.68
C PHE A 61 15.19 18.71 7.23
N ALA A 62 14.26 19.63 6.98
CA ALA A 62 13.98 20.13 5.64
C ALA A 62 15.19 20.85 5.02
N ILE A 63 15.94 21.62 5.82
CA ILE A 63 17.19 22.27 5.42
C ILE A 63 18.23 21.21 5.01
N VAL A 64 18.46 20.20 5.86
CA VAL A 64 19.40 19.11 5.57
C VAL A 64 19.06 18.40 4.25
N ILE A 65 17.79 18.07 4.03
CA ILE A 65 17.36 17.45 2.77
C ILE A 65 17.59 18.38 1.57
N ALA A 66 17.26 19.66 1.71
CA ALA A 66 17.41 20.63 0.62
C ALA A 66 18.88 20.84 0.24
N GLU A 67 19.76 20.99 1.23
CA GLU A 67 21.19 21.19 1.04
C GLU A 67 21.86 19.93 0.47
N MET A 68 21.61 18.75 1.03
CA MET A 68 22.12 17.47 0.50
C MET A 68 21.65 17.18 -0.93
N ARG A 69 20.48 17.69 -1.34
CA ARG A 69 19.99 17.58 -2.73
C ARG A 69 20.68 18.55 -3.69
N LEU A 70 21.11 19.71 -3.20
CA LEU A 70 21.80 20.72 -4.01
C LEU A 70 23.29 20.41 -4.13
N ASP A 71 23.91 20.00 -3.03
CA ASP A 71 25.31 19.64 -2.92
C ASP A 71 25.45 18.42 -1.99
N PRO A 72 25.70 17.21 -2.53
CA PRO A 72 25.87 15.98 -1.75
C PRO A 72 27.01 16.03 -0.73
N ASP A 73 27.98 16.95 -0.90
CA ASP A 73 29.12 17.11 0.00
C ASP A 73 28.87 18.15 1.11
N SER A 74 27.66 18.76 1.15
CA SER A 74 27.27 19.76 2.17
C SER A 74 27.50 19.27 3.60
N TYR A 75 27.31 17.97 3.82
CA TYR A 75 27.49 17.32 5.12
C TYR A 75 28.40 16.10 4.97
N PRO A 76 29.63 16.15 5.53
CA PRO A 76 30.53 15.02 5.52
C PRO A 76 29.92 13.76 6.15
N ILE A 77 30.32 12.60 5.63
CA ILE A 77 29.91 11.30 6.17
C ILE A 77 30.24 11.23 7.67
N GLY A 78 29.27 10.79 8.47
CA GLY A 78 29.41 10.63 9.92
C GLY A 78 28.89 11.81 10.74
N THR A 79 28.46 12.89 10.08
CA THR A 79 27.67 13.96 10.72
C THR A 79 26.23 13.49 11.00
N PRO A 80 25.55 14.04 12.02
CA PRO A 80 24.14 13.77 12.26
C PRO A 80 23.25 14.00 11.03
N GLU A 81 23.53 15.05 10.26
CA GLU A 81 22.79 15.45 9.07
C GLU A 81 22.94 14.44 7.94
N SER A 82 24.17 13.99 7.66
CA SER A 82 24.42 12.91 6.69
C SER A 82 23.70 11.61 7.07
N PHE A 83 23.65 11.29 8.37
CA PHE A 83 22.95 10.11 8.87
C PHE A 83 21.42 10.25 8.75
N GLN A 84 20.87 11.42 9.10
CA GLN A 84 19.44 11.71 8.94
C GLN A 84 19.02 11.62 7.46
N TYR A 85 19.83 12.17 6.55
CA TYR A 85 19.57 12.09 5.11
C TYR A 85 19.65 10.64 4.60
N ALA A 86 20.60 9.85 5.08
CA ALA A 86 20.69 8.43 4.72
C ALA A 86 19.44 7.64 5.16
N LEU A 87 18.94 7.88 6.38
CA LEU A 87 17.70 7.28 6.87
C LEU A 87 16.48 7.72 6.04
N PHE A 88 16.42 8.99 5.66
CA PHE A 88 15.39 9.52 4.76
C PHE A 88 15.39 8.79 3.41
N MET A 89 16.55 8.65 2.79
CA MET A 89 16.67 7.93 1.50
C MET A 89 16.30 6.46 1.64
N ALA A 90 16.72 5.80 2.72
CA ALA A 90 16.33 4.41 3.00
C ALA A 90 14.81 4.27 3.16
N SER A 91 14.12 5.21 3.82
CA SER A 91 12.66 5.17 3.93
C SER A 91 11.96 5.39 2.60
N GLN A 92 12.49 6.27 1.73
CA GLN A 92 11.97 6.46 0.37
C GLN A 92 12.05 5.16 -0.43
N GLN A 93 13.18 4.45 -0.34
CA GLN A 93 13.35 3.15 -1.01
C GLN A 93 12.35 2.10 -0.48
N ARG A 94 12.19 2.00 0.85
CA ARG A 94 11.22 1.04 1.44
C ARG A 94 9.78 1.33 1.02
N MET A 95 9.41 2.60 0.89
CA MET A 95 8.08 2.96 0.39
C MET A 95 7.90 2.56 -1.07
N TRP A 96 8.90 2.78 -1.93
CA TRP A 96 8.86 2.32 -3.33
C TRP A 96 8.75 0.79 -3.42
N GLU A 97 9.56 0.04 -2.65
CA GLU A 97 9.51 -1.43 -2.61
C GLU A 97 8.13 -1.94 -2.20
N ASN A 98 7.53 -1.33 -1.18
CA ASN A 98 6.17 -1.65 -0.76
C ASN A 98 5.15 -1.36 -1.87
N GLU A 99 5.20 -0.20 -2.51
CA GLU A 99 4.27 0.11 -3.60
C GLU A 99 4.40 -0.85 -4.78
N PHE A 100 5.63 -1.25 -5.13
CA PHE A 100 5.87 -2.23 -6.17
C PHE A 100 5.31 -3.61 -5.80
N TYR A 101 5.53 -4.07 -4.57
CA TYR A 101 4.95 -5.32 -4.07
C TYR A 101 3.41 -5.30 -4.14
N GLN A 102 2.78 -4.19 -3.74
CA GLN A 102 1.33 -4.04 -3.78
C GLN A 102 0.79 -3.97 -5.21
N TYR A 103 1.53 -3.36 -6.15
CA TYR A 103 1.23 -3.44 -7.58
C TYR A 103 1.26 -4.89 -8.09
N GLN A 104 2.27 -5.68 -7.72
CA GLN A 104 2.32 -7.11 -8.09
C GLN A 104 1.14 -7.92 -7.54
N LYS A 105 0.55 -7.49 -6.41
CA LYS A 105 -0.66 -8.10 -5.83
C LYS A 105 -1.97 -7.60 -6.45
N GLY A 106 -1.90 -6.70 -7.44
CA GLY A 106 -3.07 -6.12 -8.09
C GLY A 106 -3.79 -5.07 -7.26
N LEU A 107 -3.16 -4.54 -6.20
CA LEU A 107 -3.77 -3.47 -5.40
C LEU A 107 -3.82 -2.16 -6.19
N PHE A 108 -2.83 -1.89 -7.03
CA PHE A 108 -2.73 -0.69 -7.87
C PHE A 108 -2.93 -1.02 -9.33
N ASP A 109 -3.70 -0.18 -10.03
CA ASP A 109 -3.82 -0.26 -11.48
C ASP A 109 -2.51 0.15 -12.16
N PRO A 110 -2.21 -0.35 -13.38
CA PRO A 110 -0.98 -0.02 -14.09
C PRO A 110 -0.74 1.48 -14.29
N ASP A 111 -1.80 2.25 -14.57
CA ASP A 111 -1.70 3.71 -14.74
C ASP A 111 -1.42 4.43 -13.41
N GLU A 112 -2.04 3.98 -12.32
CA GLU A 112 -1.76 4.50 -10.97
C GLU A 112 -0.29 4.21 -10.59
N PHE A 113 0.17 2.97 -10.79
CA PHE A 113 1.54 2.59 -10.49
C PHE A 113 2.57 3.32 -11.37
N LYS A 114 2.23 3.58 -12.64
CA LYS A 114 3.08 4.39 -13.53
C LYS A 114 3.22 5.83 -13.03
N ALA A 115 2.14 6.45 -12.57
CA ALA A 115 2.19 7.79 -11.98
C ALA A 115 3.09 7.82 -10.74
N ARG A 116 2.96 6.83 -9.85
CA ARG A 116 3.82 6.65 -8.68
C ARG A 116 5.28 6.44 -9.05
N THR A 117 5.57 5.61 -10.04
CA THR A 117 6.93 5.38 -10.55
C THR A 117 7.58 6.66 -11.05
N ASN A 118 6.82 7.54 -11.72
CA ASN A 118 7.33 8.85 -12.15
C ASN A 118 7.64 9.78 -10.98
N LEU A 119 6.81 9.75 -9.93
CA LEU A 119 7.08 10.47 -8.68
C LEU A 119 8.37 9.95 -8.02
N TRP A 120 8.48 8.64 -7.83
CA TRP A 120 9.68 8.02 -7.25
C TRP A 120 10.93 8.28 -8.06
N ARG A 121 10.83 8.25 -9.39
CA ARG A 121 11.94 8.66 -10.26
C ARG A 121 12.39 10.06 -9.86
N ARG A 122 11.51 11.07 -9.79
CA ARG A 122 11.93 12.42 -9.37
C ARG A 122 12.46 12.50 -7.94
N SER A 123 11.88 11.72 -7.03
CA SER A 123 12.24 11.76 -5.61
C SER A 123 13.57 11.07 -5.30
N ILE A 124 13.91 10.00 -6.06
CA ILE A 124 15.07 9.12 -5.85
C ILE A 124 16.17 9.31 -6.91
N SER A 125 15.87 9.81 -8.12
CA SER A 125 16.83 9.94 -9.23
C SER A 125 17.85 11.08 -9.09
N PHE A 126 18.04 11.63 -7.89
CA PHE A 126 19.25 12.39 -7.63
C PHE A 126 20.32 11.38 -7.23
N GLU A 127 21.42 11.35 -7.98
CA GLU A 127 22.58 10.52 -7.71
C GLU A 127 22.95 10.67 -6.24
N ALA A 128 22.56 9.69 -5.43
CA ALA A 128 23.27 9.42 -4.20
C ALA A 128 24.66 8.97 -4.65
N ASN A 129 25.59 9.91 -4.70
CA ASN A 129 27.01 9.60 -4.76
C ASN A 129 27.34 8.83 -3.47
N LEU A 130 27.16 7.51 -3.54
CA LEU A 130 27.72 6.53 -2.60
C LEU A 130 29.16 6.25 -3.00
#